data_AF-A0AAW7E4A0-F1
#
_entry.id   AF-A0AAW7E4A0-F1
#
_cell.length_a   1.000
_cell.length_b   1.000
_cell.length_c   1.000
_cell.angle_alpha   90.00
_cell.angle_beta   90.00
_cell.angle_gamma   90.00
#
_symmetry.space_group_name_H-M   'P 1'
#
loop_
_entity.id
_entity.type
_entity.pdbx_description
1 polymer ?
#
loop_
_entity_poly.entity_id
_entity_poly.type
_entity_poly.pdbx_seq_one_letter_code
_entity_poly.pdbx_strand_id
1 'polypeptide(L)'
;MNKEKLNELRSKISIPLVQAMKLLKQYDENIEQCIQAFHDENIKKICEEVDCKLSQAQSYYQHFGFDLQKIKYHHQQYSFKPCIVLKYDENAHISTCWFYYYSRRYRFERKYIY
;
A
#
# COMPACT_ATOMS: atom_id res chain seq x y z
N MET A 1 32.08 -4.25 -10.67
CA MET A 1 30.96 -3.55 -10.02
C MET A 1 31.43 -2.18 -9.59
N ASN A 2 30.89 -1.13 -10.19
CA ASN A 2 31.34 0.23 -9.95
C ASN A 2 30.81 0.77 -8.60
N LYS A 3 31.72 0.99 -7.63
CA LYS A 3 31.37 1.46 -6.27
C LYS A 3 30.82 2.89 -6.29
N GLU A 4 31.23 3.72 -7.24
CA GLU A 4 30.77 5.11 -7.37
C GLU A 4 29.28 5.14 -7.72
N LYS A 5 28.88 4.38 -8.74
CA LYS A 5 27.48 4.25 -9.16
C LYS A 5 26.58 3.64 -8.08
N LEU A 6 27.12 2.71 -7.29
CA LEU A 6 26.41 2.15 -6.12
C LEU A 6 26.12 3.22 -5.07
N ASN A 7 27.11 4.07 -4.77
CA ASN A 7 26.95 5.15 -3.80
C ASN A 7 26.01 6.24 -4.34
N GLU A 8 26.08 6.56 -5.63
CA GLU A 8 25.18 7.50 -6.29
C GLU A 8 23.72 7.00 -6.29
N LEU A 9 23.49 5.73 -6.61
CA LEU A 9 22.13 5.17 -6.54
C LEU A 9 21.57 5.21 -5.12
N ARG A 10 22.40 4.90 -4.12
CA ARG A 10 22.01 4.90 -2.70
C ARG A 10 21.88 6.30 -2.09
N SER A 11 22.45 7.34 -2.70
CA SER A 11 22.24 8.72 -2.28
C SER A 11 20.91 9.27 -2.81
N LYS A 12 20.49 8.84 -4.01
CA LYS A 12 19.19 9.20 -4.62
C LYS A 12 18.03 8.42 -4.02
N ILE A 13 18.22 7.13 -3.70
CA ILE A 13 17.19 6.26 -3.14
C ILE A 13 17.72 5.55 -1.89
N SER A 14 16.96 5.62 -0.79
CA SER A 14 17.26 4.86 0.42
C SER A 14 16.93 3.37 0.25
N ILE A 15 17.89 2.60 -0.25
CA ILE A 15 17.79 1.14 -0.41
C ILE A 15 18.95 0.37 0.23
N PRO A 16 18.72 -0.89 0.66
CA PRO A 16 19.78 -1.78 1.11
C PRO A 16 20.82 -2.05 0.01
N LEU A 17 22.08 -2.24 0.41
CA LEU A 17 23.20 -2.48 -0.50
C LEU A 17 22.96 -3.66 -1.45
N VAL A 18 22.39 -4.76 -0.94
CA VAL A 18 22.07 -5.96 -1.73
C VAL A 18 21.06 -5.64 -2.83
N GLN A 19 20.07 -4.80 -2.55
CA GLN A 19 19.04 -4.42 -3.54
C GLN A 19 19.63 -3.46 -4.58
N ALA A 20 20.45 -2.50 -4.16
CA ALA A 20 21.16 -1.60 -5.06
C ALA A 20 22.07 -2.35 -6.04
N MET A 21 22.81 -3.36 -5.56
CA MET A 21 23.66 -4.21 -6.41
C MET A 21 22.85 -4.99 -7.45
N LYS A 22 21.68 -5.54 -7.06
CA LYS A 22 20.81 -6.27 -7.98
C LYS A 22 20.28 -5.37 -9.09
N LEU A 23 19.80 -4.17 -8.75
CA LEU A 23 19.30 -3.19 -9.72
C LEU A 23 20.40 -2.79 -10.71
N LEU A 24 21.58 -2.42 -10.22
CA LEU A 24 22.69 -2.04 -11.09
C LEU A 24 23.13 -3.16 -12.04
N LYS A 25 23.09 -4.41 -11.58
CA LYS A 25 23.41 -5.56 -12.43
C LYS A 25 22.34 -5.81 -13.51
N GLN A 26 21.08 -5.49 -13.22
CA GLN A 26 19.96 -5.74 -14.12
C GLN A 26 19.81 -4.68 -15.22
N TYR A 27 20.22 -3.43 -14.94
CA TYR A 27 20.09 -2.29 -15.85
C TYR A 27 21.45 -1.77 -16.35
N ASP A 28 22.46 -2.65 -16.47
CA ASP A 28 23.78 -2.31 -17.00
C ASP A 28 24.42 -1.06 -16.37
N GLU A 29 24.28 -0.94 -15.05
CA GLU A 29 24.75 0.19 -14.25
C GLU A 29 24.18 1.57 -14.68
N ASN A 30 22.99 1.59 -15.30
CA ASN A 30 22.26 2.81 -15.62
C ASN A 30 21.41 3.26 -14.43
N ILE A 31 21.82 4.35 -13.79
CA ILE A 31 21.25 4.83 -12.53
C ILE A 31 19.80 5.31 -12.70
N GLU A 32 19.51 6.05 -13.76
CA GLU A 32 18.17 6.59 -14.01
C GLU A 32 17.16 5.46 -14.27
N GLN A 33 17.56 4.42 -15.02
CA GLN A 33 16.73 3.23 -15.22
C GLN A 33 16.52 2.45 -13.92
N CYS A 34 17.55 2.33 -13.08
CA CYS A 34 17.43 1.69 -11.76
C CYS A 34 16.42 2.42 -10.87
N ILE A 35 16.44 3.76 -10.88
CA ILE A 35 15.53 4.60 -10.10
C ILE A 35 14.10 4.42 -10.57
N GLN A 36 13.87 4.53 -11.88
CA GLN A 36 12.56 4.36 -12.48
C GLN A 36 11.99 2.96 -12.17
N ALA A 37 12.79 1.92 -12.37
CA ALA A 37 12.40 0.54 -12.10
C ALA A 37 12.05 0.32 -10.62
N PHE A 38 12.80 0.92 -9.69
CA PHE A 38 12.51 0.82 -8.27
C PHE A 38 11.16 1.44 -7.91
N HIS A 39 10.86 2.62 -8.44
CA HIS A 39 9.57 3.27 -8.22
C HIS A 39 8.42 2.50 -8.86
N ASP A 40 8.60 1.99 -10.08
CA ASP A 40 7.59 1.20 -10.78
C ASP A 40 7.29 -0.12 -10.04
N GLU A 41 8.30 -0.79 -9.50
CA GLU A 41 8.13 -1.99 -8.68
C GLU A 41 7.33 -1.69 -7.40
N ASN A 42 7.61 -0.56 -6.75
CA ASN A 42 6.89 -0.13 -5.55
C ASN A 42 5.43 0.21 -5.85
N ILE A 43 5.15 0.88 -6.98
CA ILE A 43 3.77 1.15 -7.43
C ILE A 43 3.01 -0.15 -7.67
N LYS A 44 3.64 -1.14 -8.32
CA LYS A 44 3.02 -2.47 -8.52
C LYS A 44 2.71 -3.16 -7.20
N LYS A 45 3.64 -3.15 -6.24
CA LYS A 45 3.41 -3.68 -4.89
C LYS A 45 2.22 -3.00 -4.19
N ILE A 46 2.08 -1.68 -4.33
CA ILE A 46 0.91 -0.95 -3.79
C ILE A 46 -0.38 -1.43 -4.45
N CYS A 47 -0.40 -1.56 -5.78
CA CYS A 47 -1.57 -2.10 -6.50
C CYS A 47 -1.97 -3.48 -5.99
N GLU A 48 -1.01 -4.39 -5.82
CA GLU A 48 -1.25 -5.76 -5.35
C GLU A 48 -1.76 -5.81 -3.90
N GLU A 49 -1.18 -5.00 -3.01
CA GLU A 49 -1.51 -5.01 -1.58
C GLU A 49 -2.78 -4.24 -1.24
N VAL A 50 -3.00 -3.09 -1.90
CA VAL A 50 -4.13 -2.19 -1.64
C VAL A 50 -5.33 -2.49 -2.56
N ASP A 51 -5.15 -3.39 -3.53
CA ASP A 51 -6.14 -3.75 -4.56
C ASP A 51 -6.71 -2.50 -5.25
N CYS A 52 -5.82 -1.67 -5.78
CA CYS A 52 -6.15 -0.39 -6.39
C CYS A 52 -5.62 -0.26 -7.82
N LYS A 53 -6.23 0.65 -8.59
CA LYS A 53 -5.79 0.93 -9.96
C LYS A 53 -4.41 1.58 -9.96
N LEU A 54 -3.64 1.37 -11.03
CA LEU A 54 -2.29 1.91 -11.18
C LEU A 54 -2.21 3.44 -10.99
N SER A 55 -3.18 4.19 -11.51
CA SER A 55 -3.25 5.65 -11.33
C SER A 55 -3.46 6.07 -9.88
N GLN A 56 -4.21 5.28 -9.09
CA GLN A 56 -4.40 5.52 -7.66
C GLN A 56 -3.13 5.16 -6.88
N ALA A 57 -2.50 4.04 -7.22
CA ALA A 57 -1.23 3.64 -6.61
C ALA A 57 -0.14 4.69 -6.83
N GLN A 58 -0.03 5.25 -8.03
CA GLN A 58 0.87 6.37 -8.33
C GLN A 58 0.59 7.60 -7.46
N SER A 59 -0.68 8.00 -7.38
CA SER A 59 -1.08 9.14 -6.55
C SER A 59 -0.77 8.92 -5.07
N TYR A 60 -1.07 7.73 -4.53
CA TYR A 60 -0.70 7.38 -3.15
C TYR A 60 0.81 7.36 -2.96
N TYR A 61 1.55 6.78 -3.89
CA TYR A 61 3.00 6.68 -3.78
C TYR A 61 3.66 8.05 -3.72
N GLN A 62 3.18 9.01 -4.51
CA GLN A 62 3.61 10.41 -4.46
C GLN A 62 3.15 11.11 -3.17
N HIS A 63 1.88 10.92 -2.77
CA HIS A 63 1.29 11.58 -1.61
C HIS A 63 2.02 11.21 -0.29
N PHE A 64 2.45 9.96 -0.17
CA PHE A 64 3.18 9.47 1.01
C PHE A 64 4.70 9.63 0.89
N GLY A 65 5.19 10.42 -0.07
CA GLY A 65 6.62 10.73 -0.21
C GLY A 65 7.48 9.52 -0.56
N PHE A 66 6.95 8.62 -1.40
CA PHE A 66 7.61 7.39 -1.85
C PHE A 66 7.89 6.35 -0.75
N ASP A 67 7.23 6.48 0.40
CA ASP A 67 7.34 5.57 1.54
C ASP A 67 6.28 4.47 1.50
N LEU A 68 6.69 3.28 1.07
CA LEU A 68 5.83 2.10 1.03
C LEU A 68 5.27 1.71 2.41
N GLN A 69 6.05 1.87 3.49
CA GLN A 69 5.62 1.43 4.81
C GLN A 69 4.50 2.31 5.35
N LYS A 70 4.58 3.63 5.11
CA LYS A 70 3.49 4.55 5.47
C LYS A 70 2.20 4.21 4.73
N ILE A 71 2.28 3.87 3.45
CA ILE A 71 1.10 3.50 2.65
C ILE A 71 0.46 2.24 3.20
N LYS A 72 1.28 1.21 3.50
CA LYS A 72 0.80 -0.04 4.12
C LYS A 72 0.17 0.20 5.49
N TYR A 73 0.84 0.97 6.35
CA TYR A 73 0.33 1.30 7.67
C TYR A 73 -1.01 2.04 7.58
N HIS A 74 -1.09 3.06 6.73
CA HIS A 74 -2.34 3.78 6.48
C HIS A 74 -3.42 2.80 5.98
N HIS A 75 -3.13 1.98 4.98
CA HIS A 75 -4.12 1.02 4.48
C HIS A 75 -4.59 0.05 5.58
N GLN A 76 -3.69 -0.53 6.37
CA GLN A 76 -4.04 -1.42 7.48
C GLN A 76 -4.90 -0.70 8.54
N GLN A 77 -4.55 0.53 8.92
CA GLN A 77 -5.30 1.29 9.92
C GLN A 77 -6.73 1.63 9.51
N TYR A 78 -6.99 1.89 8.22
CA TYR A 78 -8.31 2.26 7.73
C TYR A 78 -9.11 1.09 7.15
N SER A 79 -8.46 -0.02 6.75
CA SER A 79 -9.16 -1.23 6.29
C SER A 79 -9.85 -1.99 7.42
N PHE A 80 -9.44 -1.83 8.68
CA PHE A 80 -10.01 -2.56 9.83
C PHE A 80 -10.90 -1.71 10.76
N LYS A 81 -11.42 -0.56 10.31
CA LYS A 81 -12.33 0.22 11.16
C LYS A 81 -13.72 -0.43 11.19
N PRO A 82 -14.22 -0.88 12.36
CA PRO A 82 -15.60 -1.32 12.48
C PRO A 82 -16.51 -0.09 12.27
N CYS A 83 -17.36 -0.14 11.25
CA CYS A 83 -18.36 0.87 11.03
C CYS A 83 -19.65 0.43 11.72
N ILE A 84 -20.09 1.17 12.75
CA ILE A 84 -21.42 1.02 13.31
C ILE A 84 -22.38 1.73 12.34
N VAL A 85 -23.15 0.95 11.58
CA VAL A 85 -24.23 1.48 10.75
C VAL A 85 -25.52 1.42 11.55
N LEU A 86 -25.93 2.55 12.09
CA LEU A 86 -27.26 2.69 12.70
C LEU A 86 -28.28 2.85 11.57
N LYS A 87 -29.17 1.87 11.40
CA LYS A 87 -30.39 2.06 10.62
C LYS A 87 -31.50 2.48 11.57
N TYR A 88 -32.10 3.63 11.32
CA TYR A 88 -33.30 4.08 12.01
C TYR A 88 -34.51 3.62 11.19
N ASP A 89 -35.40 2.85 11.82
CA ASP A 89 -36.70 2.51 11.25
C ASP A 89 -37.75 3.24 12.10
N GLU A 90 -38.53 4.11 11.46
CA GLU A 90 -39.52 4.96 12.12
C GLU A 90 -40.66 4.15 12.78
N ASN A 91 -40.78 2.86 12.46
CA ASN A 91 -41.88 2.00 12.90
C ASN A 91 -41.45 0.83 13.80
N ALA A 92 -40.17 0.70 14.19
CA ALA A 92 -39.71 -0.42 15.01
C ALA A 92 -38.97 0.05 16.28
N HIS A 93 -39.59 -0.19 17.44
CA HIS A 93 -39.03 0.02 18.77
C HIS A 93 -37.91 -1.00 19.13
N ILE A 94 -37.01 -1.34 18.20
CA ILE A 94 -35.88 -2.24 18.46
C ILE A 94 -34.62 -1.72 17.76
N SER A 95 -33.72 -1.13 18.55
CA SER A 95 -32.37 -0.78 18.15
C SER A 95 -31.47 -2.03 18.10
N THR A 96 -31.58 -2.82 17.02
CA THR A 96 -30.57 -3.87 16.79
C THR A 96 -29.25 -3.24 16.39
N CYS A 97 -28.26 -3.26 17.28
CA CYS A 97 -26.89 -2.80 17.01
C CYS A 97 -26.12 -3.90 16.28
N TRP A 98 -25.75 -3.66 15.01
CA TRP A 98 -24.99 -4.62 14.21
C TRP A 98 -23.54 -4.17 14.12
N PHE A 99 -22.59 -5.02 14.52
CA PHE A 99 -21.17 -4.81 14.28
C PHE A 99 -20.81 -5.38 12.90
N TYR A 100 -20.47 -4.50 11.95
CA TYR A 100 -19.92 -4.90 10.66
C TYR A 100 -18.41 -4.65 10.64
N TYR A 101 -17.63 -5.68 10.28
CA TYR A 101 -16.23 -5.52 9.92
C TYR A 101 -16.16 -5.11 8.44
N TYR A 102 -15.65 -3.92 8.15
CA TYR A 102 -15.33 -3.55 6.79
C TYR A 102 -14.07 -4.31 6.39
N SER A 103 -14.11 -5.10 5.33
CA SER A 103 -12.93 -5.56 4.61
C SER A 103 -13.32 -5.50 3.15
N ARG A 104 -12.61 -4.68 2.36
CA ARG A 104 -12.90 -4.51 0.92
C ARG A 104 -12.87 -5.84 0.13
N ARG A 105 -12.43 -6.94 0.73
CA ARG A 105 -12.25 -8.24 0.08
C ARG A 105 -13.15 -9.38 0.58
N TYR A 106 -13.95 -9.17 1.62
CA TYR A 106 -14.88 -10.20 2.09
C TYR A 106 -16.31 -9.66 2.14
N ARG A 107 -17.15 -10.33 1.34
CA ARG A 107 -18.60 -10.43 1.47
C ARG A 107 -19.01 -10.29 2.95
N PHE A 108 -19.97 -9.42 3.25
CA PHE A 108 -20.49 -9.18 4.60
C PHE A 108 -20.72 -10.50 5.36
N GLU A 109 -19.80 -10.89 6.23
CA GLU A 109 -20.01 -12.04 7.10
C GLU A 109 -20.76 -11.56 8.34
N ARG A 110 -22.05 -11.92 8.41
CA ARG A 110 -22.85 -11.82 9.64
C ARG A 110 -22.20 -12.73 10.68
N LYS A 111 -21.58 -12.15 11.71
CA LYS A 111 -21.33 -12.89 12.95
C LYS A 111 -22.45 -12.59 13.94
N TYR A 112 -23.29 -13.59 14.17
CA TYR A 112 -24.21 -13.60 15.30
C TYR A 112 -23.38 -13.84 16.56
N ILE A 113 -23.45 -12.93 17.52
CA ILE A 113 -23.02 -13.18 18.90
C ILE A 113 -24.31 -13.57 19.63
N TYR A 114 -24.38 -14.83 20.07
CA TYR A 114 -25.48 -15.35 20.91
C TYR A 114 -25.38 -14.78 22.32
#